data_AF-A0A3M1V3A8-F1
#
_entry.id   AF-A0A3M1V3A8-F1
#
_cell.length_a   1.000
_cell.length_b   1.000
_cell.length_c   1.000
_cell.angle_alpha   90.00
_cell.angle_beta   90.00
_cell.angle_gamma   90.00
#
_symmetry.space_group_name_H-M   'P 1'
#
loop_
_entity.id
_entity.type
_entity.pdbx_description
1 polymer ?
#
loop_
_entity_poly.entity_id
_entity_poly.type
_entity_poly.pdbx_seq_one_letter_code
_entity_poly.pdbx_strand_id
1 'polypeptide(L)'
;PITNGVRPFAINDEWYYHMRFREGLEGITPILSDLPPASTLNRPDGPHSNNPHVREAVLKRKEPQHVAWAYQRPDGGRGFGFTGGHVHWNWGHNDFRKLVLNAIVWTAHIDVPAGGVSSAPLSVDDLLANQDEPIPKNFDRRRIEQLLREWNAGDTKTGATSGDGDVIVVRRGKKNAR
;
A
#
# COMPACT_ATOMS: atom_id res chain seq x y z
N PRO A 1 -11.29 -11.31 3.03
CA PRO A 1 -12.11 -10.15 3.46
C PRO A 1 -11.43 -8.80 3.24
N ILE A 2 -10.19 -8.60 3.70
CA ILE A 2 -9.49 -7.31 3.58
C ILE A 2 -9.33 -6.86 2.12
N THR A 3 -9.17 -7.80 1.18
CA THR A 3 -9.03 -7.52 -0.26
C THR A 3 -10.36 -7.44 -1.02
N ASN A 4 -11.51 -7.57 -0.33
CA ASN A 4 -12.82 -7.54 -1.00
C ASN A 4 -13.01 -6.23 -1.78
N GLY A 5 -13.31 -6.33 -3.07
CA GLY A 5 -13.53 -5.19 -3.96
C GLY A 5 -12.30 -4.32 -4.22
N VAL A 6 -11.11 -4.71 -3.75
CA VAL A 6 -9.84 -4.05 -4.06
C VAL A 6 -9.32 -4.63 -5.37
N ARG A 7 -9.10 -3.77 -6.38
CA ARG A 7 -8.47 -4.18 -7.65
C ARG A 7 -6.95 -4.09 -7.55
N PRO A 8 -6.20 -4.77 -8.44
CA PRO A 8 -4.77 -4.49 -8.62
C PRO A 8 -4.51 -3.00 -8.82
N PHE A 9 -3.49 -2.49 -8.13
CA PHE A 9 -3.06 -1.11 -8.28
C PHE A 9 -1.54 -0.98 -8.23
N ALA A 10 -1.04 0.15 -8.75
CA ALA A 10 0.36 0.52 -8.67
C ALA A 10 0.49 1.94 -8.14
N ILE A 11 1.32 2.09 -7.10
CA ILE A 11 1.54 3.35 -6.42
C ILE A 11 3.02 3.62 -6.21
N ASN A 12 3.32 4.86 -5.89
CA ASN A 12 4.64 5.29 -5.52
C ASN A 12 4.72 5.42 -3.99
N ASP A 13 5.51 4.59 -3.32
CA ASP A 13 5.59 4.61 -1.85
C ASP A 13 6.98 4.18 -1.33
N GLU A 14 7.14 4.20 -0.01
CA GLU A 14 8.35 3.70 0.65
C GLU A 14 8.32 2.18 0.82
N TRP A 15 9.52 1.58 0.77
CA TRP A 15 9.73 0.16 0.97
C TRP A 15 10.40 -0.09 2.31
N TYR A 16 9.75 -0.91 3.14
CA TYR A 16 10.32 -1.46 4.35
C TYR A 16 10.73 -2.90 4.04
N TYR A 17 12.02 -3.12 3.83
CA TYR A 17 12.54 -4.43 3.44
C TYR A 17 12.73 -5.35 4.63
N HIS A 18 12.61 -6.64 4.38
CA HIS A 18 13.06 -7.72 5.25
C HIS A 18 12.42 -7.64 6.65
N MET A 19 11.12 -7.35 6.66
CA MET A 19 10.26 -7.44 7.84
C MET A 19 10.36 -8.85 8.43
N ARG A 20 10.51 -8.92 9.76
CA ARG A 20 10.57 -10.20 10.48
C ARG A 20 9.21 -10.54 11.03
N PHE A 21 8.72 -11.71 10.67
CA PHE A 21 7.44 -12.25 11.11
C PHE A 21 7.64 -13.44 12.05
N ARG A 22 6.55 -13.91 12.66
CA ARG A 22 6.57 -15.17 13.41
C ARG A 22 7.03 -16.30 12.51
N GLU A 23 7.71 -17.29 13.10
CA GLU A 23 8.15 -18.48 12.37
C GLU A 23 6.98 -19.13 11.62
N GLY A 24 7.22 -19.53 10.38
CA GLY A 24 6.18 -20.10 9.51
C GLY A 24 5.00 -19.18 9.20
N LEU A 25 5.12 -17.86 9.45
CA LEU A 25 4.02 -16.89 9.37
C LEU A 25 2.82 -17.29 10.25
N GLU A 26 3.09 -17.89 11.42
CA GLU A 26 2.02 -18.37 12.30
C GLU A 26 1.02 -17.25 12.66
N GLY A 27 -0.25 -17.47 12.30
CA GLY A 27 -1.35 -16.51 12.47
C GLY A 27 -1.29 -15.30 11.55
N ILE A 28 -0.28 -15.19 10.68
CA ILE A 28 -0.04 -14.07 9.77
C ILE A 28 -0.45 -14.45 8.36
N THR A 29 -1.22 -13.58 7.71
CA THR A 29 -1.56 -13.70 6.29
C THR A 29 -1.01 -12.48 5.55
N PRO A 30 0.00 -12.65 4.68
CA PRO A 30 0.42 -11.60 3.78
C PRO A 30 -0.76 -11.13 2.92
N ILE A 31 -0.98 -9.82 2.86
CA ILE A 31 -2.06 -9.20 2.09
C ILE A 31 -1.48 -8.54 0.85
N LEU A 32 -0.43 -7.73 1.01
CA LEU A 32 0.30 -7.12 -0.08
C LEU A 32 1.75 -7.59 -0.07
N SER A 33 2.16 -8.18 -1.19
CA SER A 33 3.53 -8.65 -1.40
C SER A 33 3.96 -8.33 -2.81
N ASP A 34 5.19 -7.87 -2.97
CA ASP A 34 5.79 -7.70 -4.29
C ASP A 34 7.31 -7.88 -4.18
N LEU A 35 7.97 -8.12 -5.31
CA LEU A 35 9.42 -8.17 -5.41
C LEU A 35 9.94 -6.78 -5.83
N PRO A 36 10.53 -6.00 -4.92
CA PRO A 36 10.98 -4.67 -5.25
C PRO A 36 12.04 -4.71 -6.35
N PRO A 37 11.98 -3.78 -7.33
CA PRO A 37 12.95 -3.77 -8.41
C PRO A 37 14.35 -3.42 -7.88
N ALA A 38 15.40 -3.94 -8.53
CA ALA A 38 16.78 -3.73 -8.09
C ALA A 38 17.19 -2.25 -7.98
N SER A 39 16.55 -1.38 -8.75
CA SER A 39 16.74 0.08 -8.70
C SER A 39 16.41 0.69 -7.33
N THR A 40 15.58 0.02 -6.52
CA THR A 40 15.21 0.47 -5.18
C THR A 40 16.30 0.19 -4.13
N LEU A 41 17.26 -0.68 -4.46
CA LEU A 41 18.34 -1.18 -3.60
C LEU A 41 19.72 -0.63 -3.99
N ASN A 42 19.79 0.45 -4.77
CA ASN A 42 21.04 1.04 -5.25
C ASN A 42 21.81 1.89 -4.21
N ARG A 43 21.22 2.18 -3.05
CA ARG A 43 21.86 2.99 -2.00
C ARG A 43 22.95 2.21 -1.24
N PRO A 44 23.97 2.91 -0.71
CA PRO A 44 24.95 2.30 0.20
C PRO A 44 24.31 1.70 1.44
N ASP A 45 25.04 0.81 2.09
CA ASP A 45 24.58 0.19 3.32
C ASP A 45 24.55 1.21 4.48
N GLY A 46 23.53 1.10 5.34
CA GLY A 46 23.36 2.03 6.45
C GLY A 46 22.06 1.82 7.24
N PRO A 47 21.93 2.46 8.43
CA PRO A 47 20.82 2.21 9.37
C PRO A 47 19.43 2.48 8.81
N HIS A 48 19.33 3.40 7.83
CA HIS A 48 18.08 3.81 7.19
C HIS A 48 18.13 3.68 5.66
N SER A 49 19.04 2.84 5.14
CA SER A 49 19.20 2.63 3.70
C SER A 49 19.10 1.16 3.33
N ASN A 50 20.22 0.51 3.00
CA ASN A 50 20.25 -0.88 2.57
C ASN A 50 21.17 -1.68 3.52
N ASN A 51 21.17 -3.00 3.37
CA ASN A 51 22.17 -3.86 3.98
C ASN A 51 22.40 -5.11 3.11
N PRO A 52 23.49 -5.87 3.35
CA PRO A 52 23.81 -7.05 2.54
C PRO A 52 22.73 -8.13 2.59
N HIS A 53 22.03 -8.30 3.72
CA HIS A 53 21.00 -9.31 3.87
C HIS A 53 19.76 -9.00 3.03
N VAL A 54 19.33 -7.73 2.97
CA VAL A 54 18.23 -7.28 2.11
C VAL A 54 18.57 -7.50 0.63
N ARG A 55 19.80 -7.17 0.21
CA ARG A 55 20.25 -7.42 -1.16
C ARG A 55 20.25 -8.90 -1.49
N GLU A 56 20.75 -9.74 -0.59
CA GLU A 56 20.76 -11.18 -0.78
C GLU A 56 19.33 -11.74 -0.92
N ALA A 57 18.44 -11.33 0.00
CA ALA A 57 17.02 -11.70 0.00
C ALA A 57 16.32 -11.33 -1.31
N VAL A 58 16.40 -10.07 -1.71
CA VAL A 58 15.63 -9.53 -2.85
C VAL A 58 16.32 -9.81 -4.18
N LEU A 59 17.62 -9.51 -4.30
CA LEU A 59 18.30 -9.55 -5.60
C LEU A 59 18.67 -10.97 -6.01
N LYS A 60 19.05 -11.83 -5.05
CA LYS A 60 19.51 -13.19 -5.32
C LYS A 60 18.42 -14.23 -5.05
N ARG A 61 17.89 -14.29 -3.81
CA ARG A 61 16.89 -15.30 -3.42
C ARG A 61 15.47 -14.99 -3.94
N LYS A 62 15.26 -13.78 -4.47
CA LYS A 62 13.97 -13.32 -5.01
C LYS A 62 12.83 -13.43 -3.99
N GLU A 63 13.13 -13.20 -2.72
CA GLU A 63 12.14 -13.23 -1.65
C GLU A 63 11.16 -12.06 -1.80
N PRO A 64 9.85 -12.33 -1.94
CA PRO A 64 8.84 -11.29 -1.92
C PRO A 64 8.90 -10.50 -0.61
N GLN A 65 8.63 -9.19 -0.70
CA GLN A 65 8.61 -8.31 0.45
C GLN A 65 7.16 -7.97 0.79
N HIS A 66 6.75 -8.30 2.01
CA HIS A 66 5.39 -8.06 2.49
C HIS A 66 5.27 -6.63 3.01
N VAL A 67 4.39 -5.85 2.40
CA VAL A 67 4.13 -4.44 2.78
C VAL A 67 2.79 -4.26 3.49
N ALA A 68 1.91 -5.27 3.44
CA ALA A 68 0.71 -5.35 4.27
C ALA A 68 0.44 -6.80 4.70
N TRP A 69 -0.04 -6.99 5.92
CA TRP A 69 -0.37 -8.31 6.45
C TRP A 69 -1.52 -8.23 7.47
N ALA A 70 -2.30 -9.30 7.55
CA ALA A 70 -3.24 -9.54 8.62
C ALA A 70 -2.61 -10.46 9.66
N TYR A 71 -2.96 -10.28 10.92
CA TYR A 71 -2.61 -11.17 12.01
C TYR A 71 -3.87 -11.53 12.79
N GLN A 72 -4.09 -12.82 13.02
CA GLN A 72 -5.18 -13.31 13.85
C GLN A 72 -4.60 -14.15 14.99
N ARG A 73 -4.92 -13.76 16.22
CA ARG A 73 -4.54 -14.49 17.43
C ARG A 73 -5.47 -15.70 17.63
N PRO A 74 -4.99 -16.75 18.35
CA PRO A 74 -5.82 -17.90 18.69
C PRO A 74 -7.09 -17.54 19.49
N ASP A 75 -7.05 -16.48 20.29
CA ASP A 75 -8.18 -15.95 21.07
C ASP A 75 -9.17 -15.12 20.22
N GLY A 76 -8.94 -15.03 18.91
CA GLY A 76 -9.81 -14.34 17.96
C GLY A 76 -9.39 -12.89 17.68
N GLY A 77 -8.48 -12.30 18.44
CA GLY A 77 -8.04 -10.91 18.21
C GLY A 77 -7.44 -10.69 16.83
N ARG A 78 -7.80 -9.59 16.16
CA ARG A 78 -7.39 -9.26 14.79
C ARG A 78 -6.52 -8.01 14.74
N GLY A 79 -5.45 -8.05 13.95
CA GLY A 79 -4.56 -6.92 13.70
C GLY A 79 -4.17 -6.82 12.23
N PHE A 80 -3.92 -5.62 11.76
CA PHE A 80 -3.44 -5.38 10.40
C PHE A 80 -2.19 -4.50 10.48
N GLY A 81 -1.14 -4.90 9.78
CA GLY A 81 0.08 -4.12 9.63
C GLY A 81 0.24 -3.66 8.18
N PHE A 82 0.72 -2.44 8.01
CA PHE A 82 0.91 -1.80 6.71
C PHE A 82 2.07 -0.81 6.76
N THR A 83 3.02 -0.93 5.84
CA THR A 83 4.19 -0.04 5.76
C THR A 83 4.05 1.05 4.69
N GLY A 84 2.88 1.12 4.03
CA GLY A 84 2.58 2.21 3.09
C GLY A 84 2.12 3.48 3.80
N GLY A 85 1.85 4.52 3.01
CA GLY A 85 1.42 5.83 3.50
C GLY A 85 2.56 6.83 3.67
N HIS A 86 3.76 6.55 3.16
CA HIS A 86 4.84 7.54 3.12
C HIS A 86 4.53 8.67 2.13
N VAL A 87 3.89 8.33 1.00
CA VAL A 87 3.46 9.31 0.01
C VAL A 87 1.99 9.64 0.22
N HIS A 88 1.73 10.81 0.82
CA HIS A 88 0.40 11.29 1.19
C HIS A 88 -0.65 11.16 0.07
N TRP A 89 -0.28 11.52 -1.16
CA TRP A 89 -1.20 11.53 -2.30
C TRP A 89 -1.79 10.15 -2.63
N ASN A 90 -1.16 9.05 -2.20
CA ASN A 90 -1.69 7.70 -2.38
C ASN A 90 -3.06 7.51 -1.72
N TRP A 91 -3.40 8.30 -0.69
CA TRP A 91 -4.72 8.26 -0.06
C TRP A 91 -5.86 8.68 -1.00
N GLY A 92 -5.56 9.38 -2.10
CA GLY A 92 -6.52 9.68 -3.15
C GLY A 92 -6.82 8.51 -4.10
N HIS A 93 -6.00 7.45 -4.10
CA HIS A 93 -6.25 6.24 -4.89
C HIS A 93 -7.33 5.38 -4.20
N ASN A 94 -8.42 5.10 -4.91
CA ASN A 94 -9.60 4.44 -4.33
C ASN A 94 -9.30 3.03 -3.80
N ASP A 95 -8.63 2.17 -4.58
CA ASP A 95 -8.29 0.81 -4.14
C ASP A 95 -7.27 0.75 -2.99
N PHE A 96 -6.25 1.62 -3.00
CA PHE A 96 -5.32 1.78 -1.88
C PHE A 96 -6.06 2.12 -0.58
N ARG A 97 -6.93 3.14 -0.64
CA ARG A 97 -7.74 3.57 0.52
C ARG A 97 -8.73 2.49 0.94
N LYS A 98 -9.39 1.82 -0.02
CA LYS A 98 -10.35 0.73 0.24
C LYS A 98 -9.71 -0.44 0.97
N LEU A 99 -8.47 -0.83 0.63
CA LEU A 99 -7.74 -1.87 1.34
C LEU A 99 -7.60 -1.55 2.84
N VAL A 100 -7.22 -0.32 3.16
CA VAL A 100 -7.06 0.13 4.55
C VAL A 100 -8.41 0.21 5.27
N LEU A 101 -9.45 0.73 4.61
CA LEU A 101 -10.80 0.76 5.17
C LEU A 101 -11.35 -0.65 5.46
N ASN A 102 -11.16 -1.58 4.53
CA ASN A 102 -11.51 -2.98 4.72
C ASN A 102 -10.75 -3.60 5.89
N ALA A 103 -9.46 -3.27 6.05
CA ALA A 103 -8.66 -3.73 7.17
C ALA A 103 -9.19 -3.20 8.51
N ILE A 104 -9.56 -1.92 8.60
CA ILE A 104 -10.14 -1.31 9.80
C ILE A 104 -11.45 -2.01 10.20
N VAL A 105 -12.34 -2.24 9.23
CA VAL A 105 -13.61 -2.95 9.47
C VAL A 105 -13.35 -4.39 9.92
N TRP A 106 -12.41 -5.08 9.26
CA TRP A 106 -12.05 -6.45 9.61
C TRP A 106 -11.44 -6.58 11.00
N THR A 107 -10.53 -5.66 11.40
CA THR A 107 -9.93 -5.63 12.74
C THR A 107 -10.95 -5.30 13.82
N ALA A 108 -11.97 -4.51 13.50
CA ALA A 108 -13.11 -4.23 14.36
C ALA A 108 -14.13 -5.39 14.46
N HIS A 109 -13.82 -6.56 13.88
CA HIS A 109 -14.70 -7.74 13.85
C HIS A 109 -16.02 -7.54 13.08
N ILE A 110 -16.08 -6.54 12.20
CA ILE A 110 -17.24 -6.30 11.34
C ILE A 110 -17.03 -7.01 10.00
N ASP A 111 -18.10 -7.51 9.40
CA ASP A 111 -18.05 -8.13 8.08
C ASP A 111 -17.71 -7.10 7.01
N VAL A 112 -16.64 -7.38 6.27
CA VAL A 112 -16.24 -6.54 5.13
C VAL A 112 -17.18 -6.83 3.96
N PRO A 113 -17.87 -5.80 3.40
CA PRO A 113 -18.76 -5.99 2.26
C PRO A 113 -18.06 -6.67 1.07
N ALA A 114 -18.79 -7.43 0.25
CA ALA A 114 -18.22 -8.11 -0.92
C ALA A 114 -17.56 -7.13 -1.92
N GLY A 115 -18.14 -5.93 -2.09
CA GLY A 115 -17.57 -4.85 -2.90
C GLY A 115 -16.53 -4.00 -2.18
N GLY A 116 -16.16 -4.35 -0.95
CA GLY A 116 -15.34 -3.54 -0.06
C GLY A 116 -16.12 -2.38 0.57
N VAL A 117 -15.47 -1.71 1.52
CA VAL A 117 -16.00 -0.52 2.19
C VAL A 117 -16.06 0.63 1.19
N SER A 118 -17.24 1.22 1.02
CA SER A 118 -17.44 2.37 0.15
C SER A 118 -16.78 3.62 0.75
N SER A 119 -16.17 4.44 -0.11
CA SER A 119 -15.73 5.79 0.24
C SER A 119 -15.93 6.71 -0.95
N ALA A 120 -16.26 7.97 -0.68
CA ALA A 120 -16.31 8.98 -1.73
C ALA A 120 -14.91 9.15 -2.36
N PRO A 121 -14.82 9.40 -3.68
CA PRO A 121 -13.57 9.85 -4.29
C PRO A 121 -13.11 11.14 -3.62
N LEU A 122 -11.79 11.25 -3.38
CA LEU A 122 -11.20 12.45 -2.79
C LEU A 122 -10.71 13.39 -3.90
N SER A 123 -10.98 14.68 -3.72
CA SER A 123 -10.37 15.76 -4.50
C SER A 123 -9.00 16.14 -3.92
N VAL A 124 -8.26 16.99 -4.63
CA VAL A 124 -7.02 17.55 -4.08
C VAL A 124 -7.30 18.46 -2.89
N ASP A 125 -8.45 19.16 -2.86
CA ASP A 125 -8.81 20.01 -1.73
C ASP A 125 -9.09 19.18 -0.47
N ASP A 126 -9.72 18.01 -0.62
CA ASP A 126 -9.89 17.06 0.49
C ASP A 126 -8.55 16.57 1.03
N LEU A 127 -7.58 16.30 0.15
CA LEU A 127 -6.24 15.84 0.55
C LEU A 127 -5.39 16.97 1.15
N LEU A 128 -5.67 18.23 0.82
CA LEU A 128 -5.00 19.40 1.41
C LEU A 128 -5.62 19.83 2.74
N ALA A 129 -6.86 19.40 3.04
CA ALA A 129 -7.52 19.74 4.28
C ALA A 129 -6.76 19.18 5.49
N ASN A 130 -6.69 19.99 6.56
CA ASN A 130 -6.11 19.62 7.86
C ASN A 130 -4.65 19.14 7.80
N GLN A 131 -3.86 19.61 6.84
CA GLN A 131 -2.42 19.39 6.84
C GLN A 131 -1.74 20.29 7.88
N ASP A 132 -0.85 19.71 8.68
CA ASP A 132 -0.11 20.43 9.74
C ASP A 132 1.01 21.31 9.16
N GLU A 133 1.60 20.88 8.05
CA GLU A 133 2.74 21.54 7.40
C GLU A 133 2.29 22.46 6.26
N PRO A 134 3.01 23.57 6.02
CA PRO A 134 2.70 24.47 4.92
C PRO A 134 2.91 23.79 3.57
N ILE A 135 2.04 24.11 2.60
CA ILE A 135 2.15 23.59 1.23
C ILE A 135 3.51 23.99 0.64
N PRO A 136 4.31 23.03 0.14
CA PRO A 136 5.60 23.29 -0.47
C PRO A 136 5.50 24.23 -1.67
N LYS A 137 6.49 25.11 -1.86
CA LYS A 137 6.53 26.05 -3.00
C LYS A 137 6.53 25.38 -4.38
N ASN A 138 7.01 24.13 -4.46
CA ASN A 138 7.07 23.32 -5.68
C ASN A 138 5.91 22.33 -5.79
N PHE A 139 4.85 22.49 -4.99
CA PHE A 139 3.63 21.69 -5.12
C PHE A 139 2.96 21.92 -6.48
N ASP A 140 2.71 20.83 -7.20
CA ASP A 140 2.04 20.83 -8.50
C ASP A 140 0.63 20.23 -8.36
N ARG A 141 -0.35 21.10 -8.10
CA ARG A 141 -1.76 20.72 -7.97
C ARG A 141 -2.28 20.00 -9.21
N ARG A 142 -1.94 20.51 -10.41
CA ARG A 142 -2.42 19.93 -11.68
C ARG A 142 -1.91 18.52 -11.88
N ARG A 143 -0.65 18.26 -11.48
CA ARG A 143 -0.09 16.91 -11.53
C ARG A 143 -0.83 15.95 -10.60
N ILE A 144 -1.16 16.37 -9.37
CA ILE A 144 -1.92 15.52 -8.44
C ILE A 144 -3.32 15.27 -8.96
N GLU A 145 -4.04 16.29 -9.44
CA GLU A 145 -5.36 16.10 -10.06
C GLU A 145 -5.33 15.11 -11.22
N GLN A 146 -4.29 15.19 -12.06
CA GLN A 146 -4.10 14.23 -13.15
C GLN A 146 -3.88 12.81 -12.62
N LEU A 147 -3.02 12.63 -11.60
CA LEU A 147 -2.78 11.33 -10.97
C LEU A 147 -4.07 10.73 -10.41
N LEU A 148 -4.89 11.51 -9.71
CA LEU A 148 -6.17 11.04 -9.18
C LEU A 148 -7.12 10.58 -10.29
N ARG A 149 -7.17 11.29 -11.42
CA ARG A 149 -7.96 10.87 -12.58
C ARG A 149 -7.41 9.58 -13.19
N GLU A 150 -6.10 9.46 -13.35
CA GLU A 150 -5.43 8.28 -13.92
C GLU A 150 -5.68 7.03 -13.07
N TRP A 151 -5.50 7.12 -11.76
CA TRP A 151 -5.72 6.01 -10.83
C TRP A 151 -7.18 5.56 -10.78
N ASN A 152 -8.11 6.50 -10.82
CA ASN A 152 -9.52 6.21 -10.54
C ASN A 152 -10.38 6.13 -11.83
N ALA A 153 -9.79 6.22 -13.03
CA ALA A 153 -10.52 6.22 -14.31
C ALA A 153 -11.41 4.98 -14.52
N GLY A 154 -11.02 3.82 -13.98
CA GLY A 154 -11.76 2.56 -14.11
C GLY A 154 -12.89 2.37 -13.09
N ASP A 155 -13.02 3.22 -12.07
CA ASP A 155 -14.05 3.07 -11.03
C ASP A 155 -15.45 3.49 -11.47
N THR A 156 -15.58 4.04 -12.67
CA THR A 156 -16.86 4.46 -13.25
C THR A 156 -17.63 3.32 -13.91
N LYS A 157 -17.07 2.10 -13.99
CA LYS A 157 -17.75 0.92 -14.54
C LYS A 157 -17.78 -0.21 -13.51
N THR A 158 -18.98 -0.47 -13.01
CA THR A 158 -19.31 -1.63 -12.16
C THR A 158 -18.91 -2.95 -12.84
N GLY A 159 -18.17 -3.77 -12.11
CA GLY A 159 -18.13 -5.23 -12.27
C GLY A 159 -17.25 -5.78 -13.41
N ALA A 160 -16.00 -6.10 -13.11
CA ALA A 160 -15.28 -7.17 -13.80
C ALA A 160 -14.32 -7.84 -12.81
N THR A 161 -14.58 -9.12 -12.53
CA THR A 161 -13.69 -10.02 -11.82
C THR A 161 -12.58 -10.49 -12.76
N SER A 162 -11.34 -10.50 -12.28
CA SER A 162 -10.31 -11.38 -12.83
C SER A 162 -9.51 -11.98 -11.68
N GLY A 163 -9.59 -13.30 -11.55
CA GLY A 163 -8.68 -14.08 -10.75
C GLY A 163 -7.37 -14.28 -11.50
N ASP A 164 -6.27 -13.97 -10.82
CA ASP A 164 -5.04 -14.76 -10.70
C ASP A 164 -4.01 -13.82 -10.05
N GLY A 165 -3.75 -14.05 -8.76
CA GLY A 165 -2.67 -13.42 -7.99
C GLY A 165 -2.45 -11.94 -8.26
N ASP A 166 -3.35 -11.09 -7.77
CA ASP A 166 -3.30 -9.62 -7.90
C ASP A 166 -1.95 -9.05 -7.40
N VAL A 167 -1.04 -8.79 -8.33
CA VAL A 167 0.25 -8.15 -8.04
C VAL A 167 0.01 -6.67 -7.77
N ILE A 168 0.26 -6.25 -6.53
CA ILE A 168 0.23 -4.84 -6.14
C ILE A 168 1.65 -4.30 -6.18
N VAL A 169 1.91 -3.41 -7.15
CA VAL A 169 3.26 -2.93 -7.43
C VAL A 169 3.52 -1.64 -6.65
N VAL A 170 4.37 -1.72 -5.63
CA VAL A 170 4.88 -0.53 -4.95
C VAL A 170 6.17 -0.10 -5.64
N ARG A 171 6.17 1.03 -6.34
CA ARG A 171 7.39 1.60 -6.92
C ARG A 171 8.00 2.59 -5.94
N ARG A 172 9.32 2.54 -5.76
CA ARG A 172 10.03 3.58 -5.00
C ARG A 172 10.12 4.85 -5.84
N GLY A 173 9.66 5.97 -5.30
CA GLY A 173 9.79 7.27 -5.96
C GLY A 173 11.18 7.82 -5.90
N LYS A 174 11.60 8.49 -6.97
CA LYS A 174 12.55 9.61 -6.80
C LYS A 174 11.84 10.65 -5.94
N LYS A 175 12.54 11.24 -4.97
CA LYS A 175 12.01 12.31 -4.09
C LYS A 175 11.28 13.35 -4.94
N ASN A 176 9.96 13.30 -4.97
CA ASN A 176 9.11 14.40 -5.42
C ASN A 176 8.38 14.87 -4.16
N ALA A 177 8.42 16.19 -3.96
CA ALA A 177 8.01 16.96 -2.78
C ALA A 177 7.16 16.21 -1.74
N ARG A 178 7.74 16.10 -0.53
CA ARG A 178 6.93 16.09 0.71
C ARG A 178 6.06 17.33 0.71
#